data_AF-A0A2S5A4B6-F1
#
_entry.id   AF-A0A2S5A4B6-F1
#
_cell.length_a   1.000
_cell.length_b   1.000
_cell.length_c   1.000
_cell.angle_alpha   90.00
_cell.angle_beta   90.00
_cell.angle_gamma   90.00
#
_symmetry.space_group_name_H-M   'P 1'
#
loop_
_entity.id
_entity.type
_entity.pdbx_description
1 polymer ?
#
loop_
_entity_poly.entity_id
_entity_poly.type
_entity_poly.pdbx_seq_one_letter_code
_entity_poly.pdbx_strand_id
1 'polypeptide(L)'
;MKRIIKTIWICLLLWLSDTVISLVLSLVFGLIEMLNKSDEYGTLSYLQNTLFLQLMRLIFYFALSTLLFYFLSKLRFASKLLLFIVLNAGLYVFISLLYAFVFQPETKELLVHPLFFILIVSAALSPVLLNQWSYFKRLMERY
;
A
#
# COMPACT_ATOMS: atom_id res chain seq x y z
N MET A 1 1.36 -11.94 -23.00
CA MET A 1 1.76 -10.51 -23.04
C MET A 1 0.68 -9.54 -22.56
N LYS A 2 -0.51 -9.45 -23.21
CA LYS A 2 -1.54 -8.44 -22.86
C LYS A 2 -1.98 -8.45 -21.38
N ARG A 3 -2.03 -9.62 -20.72
CA ARG A 3 -2.44 -9.75 -19.31
C ARG A 3 -1.39 -9.25 -18.33
N ILE A 4 -0.12 -9.63 -18.51
CA ILE A 4 1.00 -9.19 -17.68
C ILE A 4 1.12 -7.66 -17.71
N ILE A 5 0.99 -7.06 -18.89
CA ILE A 5 1.01 -5.59 -19.04
C ILE A 5 -0.12 -4.95 -18.24
N LYS A 6 -1.36 -5.51 -18.28
CA LYS A 6 -2.45 -5.03 -17.44
C LYS A 6 -2.12 -5.18 -15.95
N THR A 7 -1.50 -6.29 -15.53
CA THR A 7 -1.10 -6.51 -14.13
C THR A 7 -0.16 -5.42 -13.65
N ILE A 8 0.86 -5.13 -14.44
CA ILE A 8 1.86 -4.10 -14.15
C ILE A 8 1.16 -2.75 -14.02
N TRP A 9 0.26 -2.41 -14.95
CA TRP A 9 -0.51 -1.17 -14.88
C TRP A 9 -1.38 -1.07 -13.64
N ILE A 10 -2.05 -2.16 -13.23
CA ILE A 10 -2.84 -2.15 -11.99
C ILE A 10 -1.95 -1.93 -10.78
N CYS A 11 -0.84 -2.67 -10.67
CA CYS A 11 0.06 -2.56 -9.53
C CYS A 11 0.68 -1.15 -9.46
N LEU A 12 1.01 -0.56 -10.61
CA LEU A 12 1.55 0.79 -10.69
C LEU A 12 0.52 1.84 -10.27
N LEU A 13 -0.73 1.73 -10.74
CA LEU A 13 -1.80 2.64 -10.32
C LEU A 13 -2.12 2.51 -8.82
N LEU A 14 -2.20 1.27 -8.32
CA LEU A 14 -2.41 0.99 -6.89
C LEU A 14 -1.30 1.58 -6.04
N TRP A 15 -0.04 1.40 -6.45
CA TRP A 15 1.12 1.93 -5.73
C TRP A 15 1.17 3.45 -5.75
N LEU A 16 0.91 4.09 -6.90
CA LEU A 16 0.85 5.55 -6.99
C LEU A 16 -0.25 6.11 -6.10
N SER A 17 -1.45 5.52 -6.16
CA SER A 17 -2.57 5.96 -5.34
C SER A 17 -2.30 5.75 -3.85
N ASP A 18 -1.74 4.61 -3.45
CA ASP A 18 -1.31 4.33 -2.08
C ASP A 18 -0.24 5.34 -1.62
N THR A 19 0.73 5.66 -2.47
CA THR A 19 1.75 6.66 -2.13
C THR A 19 1.12 8.01 -1.84
N VAL A 20 0.22 8.50 -2.71
CA VAL A 20 -0.47 9.79 -2.49
C VAL A 20 -1.32 9.77 -1.21
N ILE A 21 -2.12 8.71 -1.01
CA ILE A 21 -2.98 8.59 0.18
C ILE A 21 -2.14 8.55 1.46
N SER A 22 -1.10 7.73 1.50
CA SER A 22 -0.23 7.60 2.67
C SER A 22 0.46 8.92 3.02
N LEU A 23 0.91 9.70 2.03
CA LEU A 23 1.52 11.00 2.29
C LEU A 23 0.53 12.00 2.89
N VAL A 24 -0.71 12.02 2.36
CA VAL A 24 -1.77 12.87 2.91
C VAL A 24 -2.11 12.45 4.34
N LEU A 25 -2.28 11.15 4.59
CA LEU A 25 -2.58 10.63 5.94
C LEU A 25 -1.44 10.90 6.92
N SER A 26 -0.19 10.70 6.53
CA SER A 26 0.98 10.98 7.37
C SER A 26 1.14 12.46 7.67
N LEU A 27 0.83 13.35 6.71
CA LEU A 27 0.81 14.79 6.94
C LEU A 27 -0.27 15.18 7.95
N VAL A 28 -1.49 14.67 7.78
CA VAL A 28 -2.60 14.92 8.72
C VAL A 28 -2.24 14.40 10.12
N PHE A 29 -1.68 13.19 10.20
CA PHE A 29 -1.27 12.59 11.47
C PHE A 29 -0.18 13.41 12.17
N GLY A 30 0.87 13.80 11.46
CA GLY A 30 1.93 14.64 12.02
C GLY A 30 1.40 15.99 12.51
N LEU A 31 0.48 16.63 11.76
CA LEU A 31 -0.14 17.88 12.20
C LEU A 31 -0.95 17.70 13.50
N ILE A 32 -1.65 16.59 13.66
CA ILE A 32 -2.42 16.27 14.88
C ILE A 32 -1.47 16.07 16.08
N GLU A 33 -0.36 15.35 15.90
CA GLU A 33 0.62 15.15 16.99
C GLU A 33 1.28 16.46 17.42
N MET A 34 1.64 17.31 16.46
CA MET A 34 2.20 18.64 16.73
C MET A 34 1.22 19.49 17.57
N LEU A 35 -0.08 19.42 17.29
CA LEU A 35 -1.11 20.11 18.08
C LEU A 35 -1.26 19.52 19.49
N ASN A 36 -1.09 18.21 19.64
CA ASN A 36 -1.21 17.51 20.92
C ASN A 36 0.03 17.65 21.81
N LYS A 37 1.08 18.36 21.38
CA LYS A 37 2.37 18.54 22.08
C LYS A 37 3.04 17.22 22.47
N SER A 38 2.67 16.11 21.83
CA SER A 38 3.29 14.81 21.99
C SER A 38 4.48 14.65 21.05
N ASP A 39 5.22 15.74 20.81
CA ASP A 39 6.14 15.95 19.68
C ASP A 39 7.42 15.11 19.83
N GLU A 40 7.28 13.79 19.80
CA GLU A 40 8.38 12.82 19.75
C GLU A 40 9.05 12.85 18.36
N TYR A 41 8.27 13.12 17.30
CA TYR A 41 8.74 13.24 15.92
C TYR A 41 8.05 14.40 15.19
N GLY A 42 8.81 15.38 14.70
CA GLY A 42 8.23 16.51 13.96
C GLY A 42 7.53 16.09 12.66
N THR A 43 6.55 16.87 12.20
CA THR A 43 5.72 16.60 10.99
C THR A 43 6.50 16.24 9.73
N LEU A 44 7.64 16.90 9.52
CA LEU A 44 8.57 16.63 8.41
C LEU A 44 9.18 15.22 8.48
N SER A 45 9.45 14.71 9.69
CA SER A 45 9.98 13.35 9.88
C SER A 45 8.97 12.29 9.43
N TYR A 46 7.68 12.46 9.76
CA TYR A 46 6.63 11.55 9.31
C TYR A 46 6.52 11.45 7.79
N LEU A 47 6.60 12.58 7.09
CA LEU A 47 6.60 12.63 5.63
C LEU A 47 7.83 11.94 5.03
N GLN A 48 9.03 12.24 5.53
CA GLN A 48 10.27 11.64 5.07
C GLN A 48 10.28 10.12 5.28
N ASN A 49 9.84 9.67 6.46
CA ASN A 49 9.74 8.24 6.78
C ASN A 49 8.71 7.54 5.89
N THR A 50 7.56 8.18 5.62
CA THR A 50 6.54 7.63 4.71
C THR A 50 7.07 7.51 3.29
N LEU A 51 7.74 8.54 2.77
CA LEU A 51 8.36 8.50 1.44
C LEU A 51 9.42 7.40 1.35
N PHE A 52 10.29 7.30 2.36
CA PHE A 52 11.31 6.27 2.41
C PHE A 52 10.69 4.87 2.38
N LEU A 53 9.68 4.62 3.22
CA LEU A 53 8.97 3.33 3.24
C LEU A 53 8.27 3.03 1.91
N GLN A 54 7.65 4.01 1.26
CA GLN A 54 7.03 3.80 -0.06
C GLN A 54 8.06 3.53 -1.16
N LEU A 55 9.23 4.14 -1.09
CA LEU A 55 10.32 3.88 -2.04
C LEU A 55 10.91 2.47 -1.84
N MET A 56 11.09 2.05 -0.58
CA MET A 56 11.47 0.68 -0.24
C MET A 56 10.41 -0.32 -0.73
N ARG A 57 9.12 0.02 -0.59
CA ARG A 57 8.01 -0.78 -1.14
C ARG A 57 8.09 -0.89 -2.66
N LEU A 58 8.40 0.20 -3.36
CA LEU A 58 8.57 0.14 -4.81
C LEU A 58 9.72 -0.82 -5.21
N ILE A 59 10.88 -0.69 -4.58
CA ILE A 59 12.08 -1.47 -4.96
C ILE A 59 11.91 -2.95 -4.64
N PHE A 60 11.45 -3.28 -3.42
CA PHE A 60 11.45 -4.66 -2.94
C PHE A 60 10.10 -5.36 -3.10
N TYR A 61 8.99 -4.61 -3.10
CA TYR A 61 7.64 -5.19 -2.98
C TYR A 61 6.88 -5.13 -4.32
N PHE A 62 7.26 -4.25 -5.25
CA PHE A 62 6.57 -4.10 -6.54
C PHE A 62 6.64 -5.36 -7.41
N ALA A 63 7.82 -5.98 -7.51
CA ALA A 63 7.99 -7.20 -8.30
C ALA A 63 7.16 -8.36 -7.72
N LEU A 64 7.23 -8.55 -6.39
CA LEU A 64 6.52 -9.61 -5.68
C LEU A 64 5.00 -9.40 -5.74
N SER A 65 4.53 -8.17 -5.53
CA SER A 65 3.11 -7.83 -5.64
C SER A 65 2.59 -8.04 -7.05
N THR A 66 3.34 -7.64 -8.09
CA THR A 66 2.98 -7.89 -9.50
C THR A 66 2.84 -9.38 -9.78
N LEU A 67 3.78 -10.20 -9.30
CA LEU A 67 3.74 -11.65 -9.47
C LEU A 67 2.53 -12.26 -8.76
N LEU A 68 2.26 -11.86 -7.51
CA LEU A 68 1.13 -12.38 -6.73
C LEU A 68 -0.21 -11.94 -7.31
N PHE A 69 -0.35 -10.68 -7.73
CA PHE A 69 -1.53 -10.20 -8.44
C PHE A 69 -1.77 -10.95 -9.75
N TYR A 70 -0.70 -11.33 -10.47
CA TYR A 70 -0.83 -12.13 -11.69
C TYR A 70 -1.47 -13.50 -11.41
N PHE A 71 -0.99 -14.21 -10.39
CA PHE A 71 -1.52 -15.54 -10.03
C PHE A 71 -2.90 -15.47 -9.38
N LEU A 72 -3.09 -14.57 -8.41
CA LEU A 72 -4.32 -14.45 -7.62
C LEU A 72 -5.49 -13.86 -8.42
N SER A 73 -5.22 -13.18 -9.53
CA SER A 73 -6.25 -12.75 -10.49
C SER A 73 -7.04 -13.89 -11.15
N LYS A 74 -6.62 -15.15 -10.97
CA LYS A 74 -7.34 -16.33 -11.46
C LYS A 74 -8.49 -16.76 -10.54
N LEU A 75 -8.56 -16.23 -9.32
CA LEU A 75 -9.60 -16.57 -8.35
C LEU A 75 -10.93 -15.90 -8.72
N ARG A 76 -12.02 -16.67 -8.68
CA ARG A 76 -13.38 -16.14 -8.89
C ARG A 76 -13.91 -15.56 -7.58
N PHE A 77 -13.81 -14.25 -7.41
CA PHE A 77 -14.41 -13.52 -6.29
C PHE A 77 -15.71 -12.84 -6.70
N ALA A 78 -16.67 -12.74 -5.77
CA ALA A 78 -17.95 -12.08 -5.98
C ALA A 78 -17.81 -10.57 -6.25
N SER A 79 -16.85 -9.91 -5.59
CA SER A 79 -16.49 -8.51 -5.81
C SER A 79 -15.02 -8.40 -6.19
N LYS A 80 -14.75 -7.96 -7.43
CA LYS A 80 -13.37 -7.68 -7.88
C LYS A 80 -12.74 -6.58 -7.04
N LEU A 81 -13.49 -5.54 -6.69
CA LEU A 81 -13.00 -4.47 -5.82
C LEU A 81 -12.54 -5.01 -4.47
N LEU A 82 -13.34 -5.86 -3.82
CA LEU A 82 -12.97 -6.49 -2.56
C LEU A 82 -11.71 -7.34 -2.70
N LEU A 83 -11.58 -8.09 -3.81
CA LEU A 83 -10.37 -8.84 -4.12
C LEU A 83 -9.15 -7.92 -4.19
N PHE A 84 -9.24 -6.78 -4.88
CA PHE A 84 -8.12 -5.82 -4.96
C PHE A 84 -7.77 -5.20 -3.60
N ILE A 85 -8.77 -4.89 -2.76
CA ILE A 85 -8.55 -4.38 -1.39
C ILE A 85 -7.81 -5.42 -0.54
N VAL A 86 -8.35 -6.65 -0.48
CA VAL A 86 -7.77 -7.73 0.32
C VAL A 86 -6.39 -8.10 -0.19
N LEU A 87 -6.18 -8.17 -1.50
CA LEU A 87 -4.86 -8.44 -2.07
C LEU A 87 -3.88 -7.31 -1.77
N ASN A 88 -4.24 -6.05 -1.97
CA ASN A 88 -3.28 -4.96 -1.80
C ASN A 88 -2.87 -4.79 -0.34
N ALA A 89 -3.85 -4.74 0.57
CA ALA A 89 -3.59 -4.61 2.01
C ALA A 89 -2.98 -5.90 2.59
N GLY A 90 -3.51 -7.07 2.20
CA GLY A 90 -3.02 -8.36 2.67
C GLY A 90 -1.59 -8.64 2.22
N LEU A 91 -1.22 -8.29 0.98
CA LEU A 91 0.16 -8.39 0.50
C LEU A 91 1.08 -7.46 1.26
N TYR A 92 0.67 -6.22 1.52
CA TYR A 92 1.47 -5.32 2.34
C TYR A 92 1.77 -5.92 3.71
N VAL A 93 0.73 -6.33 4.44
CA VAL A 93 0.87 -6.95 5.76
C VAL A 93 1.73 -8.21 5.70
N PHE A 94 1.47 -9.10 4.75
CA PHE A 94 2.21 -10.36 4.59
C PHE A 94 3.70 -10.12 4.36
N ILE A 95 4.05 -9.19 3.47
CA ILE A 95 5.46 -8.91 3.16
C ILE A 95 6.12 -8.18 4.34
N SER A 96 5.42 -7.26 5.00
CA SER A 96 5.94 -6.61 6.22
C SER A 96 6.21 -7.61 7.34
N LEU A 97 5.32 -8.59 7.54
CA LEU A 97 5.54 -9.67 8.50
C LEU A 97 6.72 -10.55 8.11
N LEU A 98 6.83 -10.96 6.84
CA LEU A 98 8.01 -11.70 6.36
C LEU A 98 9.30 -10.92 6.61
N TYR A 99 9.31 -9.63 6.29
CA TYR A 99 10.47 -8.77 6.52
C TYR A 99 10.84 -8.71 8.01
N ALA A 100 9.87 -8.39 8.86
CA ALA A 100 10.09 -8.20 10.29
C ALA A 100 10.35 -9.51 11.07
N PHE A 101 9.89 -10.67 10.62
CA PHE A 101 10.08 -11.93 11.36
C PHE A 101 11.16 -12.84 10.76
N VAL A 102 11.39 -12.77 9.45
CA VAL A 102 12.30 -13.69 8.74
C VAL A 102 13.58 -13.00 8.33
N PHE A 103 13.50 -11.83 7.69
CA PHE A 103 14.68 -11.19 7.11
C PHE A 103 15.44 -10.31 8.10
N GLN A 104 14.73 -9.46 8.86
CA GLN A 104 15.33 -8.56 9.83
C GLN A 104 14.48 -8.49 11.12
N PRO A 105 14.66 -9.45 12.04
CA PRO A 105 13.94 -9.53 13.32
C PRO A 105 13.99 -8.27 14.19
N GLU A 106 15.02 -7.46 14.03
CA GLU A 106 15.24 -6.21 14.77
C GLU A 106 14.22 -5.14 14.39
N THR A 107 13.57 -5.27 13.22
CA THR A 107 12.60 -4.29 12.70
C THR A 107 11.16 -4.51 13.18
N LYS A 108 10.92 -5.45 14.10
CA LYS A 108 9.56 -5.78 14.60
C LYS A 108 8.86 -4.60 15.26
N GLU A 109 9.60 -3.67 15.86
CA GLU A 109 9.05 -2.46 16.49
C GLU A 109 8.27 -1.61 15.49
N LEU A 110 8.63 -1.65 14.20
CA LEU A 110 7.91 -0.94 13.14
C LEU A 110 6.47 -1.42 12.97
N LEU A 111 6.13 -2.65 13.38
CA LEU A 111 4.76 -3.18 13.29
C LEU A 111 3.81 -2.56 14.32
N VAL A 112 4.35 -1.96 15.38
CA VAL A 112 3.57 -1.26 16.42
C VAL A 112 3.50 0.24 16.12
N HIS A 113 4.37 0.75 15.24
CA HIS A 113 4.45 2.15 14.90
C HIS A 113 3.20 2.64 14.14
N PRO A 114 2.65 3.84 14.45
CA PRO A 114 1.45 4.37 13.80
C PRO A 114 1.51 4.41 12.27
N LEU A 115 2.70 4.73 11.71
CA LEU A 115 2.96 4.72 10.26
C LEU A 115 2.62 3.38 9.59
N PHE A 116 2.81 2.25 10.27
CA PHE A 116 2.47 0.94 9.71
C PHE A 116 0.96 0.84 9.44
N PHE A 117 0.13 1.28 10.38
CA PHE A 117 -1.32 1.29 10.24
C PHE A 117 -1.79 2.29 9.19
N ILE A 118 -1.14 3.46 9.09
CA ILE A 118 -1.40 4.43 8.02
C ILE A 118 -1.17 3.78 6.64
N LEU A 119 -0.10 3.01 6.48
CA LEU A 119 0.20 2.31 5.23
C LEU A 119 -0.81 1.18 4.93
N ILE A 120 -1.31 0.46 5.93
CA ILE A 120 -2.39 -0.53 5.75
C ILE A 120 -3.66 0.15 5.25
N VAL A 121 -4.09 1.23 5.94
CA VAL A 121 -5.30 1.98 5.58
C VAL A 121 -5.17 2.55 4.18
N SER A 122 -4.01 3.10 3.85
CA SER A 122 -3.70 3.60 2.52
C SER A 122 -3.79 2.51 1.43
N ALA A 123 -3.20 1.34 1.68
CA ALA A 123 -3.26 0.20 0.77
C ALA A 123 -4.70 -0.32 0.57
N ALA A 124 -5.55 -0.24 1.59
CA ALA A 124 -6.95 -0.63 1.51
C ALA A 124 -7.82 0.43 0.79
N LEU A 125 -7.52 1.72 0.96
CA LEU A 125 -8.25 2.82 0.32
C LEU A 125 -7.89 3.00 -1.16
N SER A 126 -6.67 2.64 -1.57
CA SER A 126 -6.20 2.88 -2.95
C SER A 126 -7.10 2.26 -4.03
N PRO A 127 -7.58 0.99 -3.93
CA PRO A 127 -8.50 0.43 -4.92
C PRO A 127 -9.87 1.10 -4.88
N VAL A 128 -10.32 1.57 -3.70
CA VAL A 128 -11.61 2.25 -3.53
C VAL A 128 -11.62 3.59 -4.26
N LEU A 129 -10.57 4.40 -4.07
CA LEU A 129 -10.43 5.68 -4.78
C LEU A 129 -10.23 5.48 -6.28
N LEU A 130 -9.39 4.53 -6.68
CA LEU A 130 -9.18 4.23 -8.08
C LEU A 130 -10.44 3.68 -8.76
N ASN A 131 -11.33 2.99 -8.06
CA ASN A 131 -12.59 2.52 -8.63
C ASN A 131 -13.54 3.65 -9.07
N GLN A 132 -13.34 4.87 -8.57
CA GLN A 132 -14.05 6.06 -9.05
C GLN A 132 -13.53 6.55 -10.40
N TRP A 133 -12.33 6.12 -10.81
CA TRP A 133 -11.76 6.46 -12.12
C TRP A 133 -12.20 5.47 -13.20
N SER A 134 -12.91 5.98 -14.20
CA SER A 134 -13.48 5.19 -15.31
C SER A 134 -12.47 4.33 -16.06
N TYR A 135 -11.19 4.72 -16.10
CA TYR A 135 -10.14 3.90 -16.69
C TYR A 135 -9.84 2.66 -15.84
N PHE A 136 -9.58 2.84 -14.55
CA PHE A 136 -9.24 1.74 -13.63
C PHE A 136 -10.42 0.80 -13.43
N LYS A 137 -11.65 1.31 -13.31
CA LYS A 137 -12.86 0.49 -13.25
C LYS A 137 -12.98 -0.45 -14.45
N ARG A 138 -12.82 0.07 -15.67
CA ARG A 138 -12.80 -0.75 -16.90
C ARG A 138 -11.65 -1.73 -16.90
N LEU A 139 -10.51 -1.35 -16.35
CA LEU A 139 -9.33 -2.20 -16.30
C LEU A 139 -9.58 -3.39 -15.36
N MET A 140 -10.15 -3.18 -14.16
CA MET A 140 -10.57 -4.22 -13.22
C MET A 140 -11.67 -5.13 -13.77
N GLU A 141 -12.71 -4.56 -14.38
CA GLU A 141 -13.83 -5.35 -14.94
C GLU A 141 -13.33 -6.30 -16.04
N ARG A 142 -12.34 -5.87 -16.83
CA ARG A 142 -11.70 -6.63 -17.92
C ARG A 142 -10.46 -7.41 -17.48
N TYR A 143 -10.21 -7.48 -16.18
CA TYR A 143 -9.10 -8.22 -15.56
C TYR A 143 -9.57 -9.58 -15.05
#